data_AF-A0A4W5LTX0-F1
#
_entry.id   AF-A0A4W5LTX0-F1
#
_cell.length_a   1.000
_cell.length_b   1.000
_cell.length_c   1.000
_cell.angle_alpha   90.00
_cell.angle_beta   90.00
_cell.angle_gamma   90.00
#
_symmetry.space_group_name_H-M   'P 1'
#
loop_
_entity.id
_entity.type
_entity.pdbx_description
1 polymer ?
#
loop_
_entity_poly.entity_id
_entity_poly.type
_entity_poly.pdbx_seq_one_letter_code
_entity_poly.pdbx_strand_id
1 'polypeptide(L)'
;MWLRLVQSARDRDEQNLEAYVKNGQLLYRSLRRIEKDEELLVWYGKDLIELLLLSAGKAPVKAKGSTPYSCPDCNQRFQFEFPFLAHLRFRC
;
A
#
# COMPACT_ATOMS: atom_id res chain seq x y z
N MET A 1 -7.00 17.91 -11.36
CA MET A 1 -5.93 16.90 -11.14
C MET A 1 -6.57 15.65 -10.52
N TRP A 2 -6.99 14.68 -11.33
CA TRP A 2 -7.86 13.57 -10.88
C TRP A 2 -7.12 12.47 -10.10
N LEU A 3 -5.83 12.26 -10.36
CA LEU A 3 -5.02 11.23 -9.68
C LEU A 3 -4.95 11.40 -8.16
N ARG A 4 -5.14 12.62 -7.64
CA ARG A 4 -5.19 12.89 -6.19
C ARG A 4 -6.45 12.35 -5.51
N LEU A 5 -7.45 11.92 -6.28
CA LEU A 5 -8.70 11.35 -5.77
C LEU A 5 -8.61 9.82 -5.62
N VAL A 6 -7.63 9.18 -6.29
CA VAL A 6 -7.40 7.73 -6.23
C VAL A 6 -6.95 7.36 -4.82
N GLN A 7 -7.65 6.42 -4.19
CA GLN A 7 -7.34 5.98 -2.84
C GLN A 7 -6.18 4.98 -2.83
N SER A 8 -5.47 4.91 -1.71
CA SER A 8 -4.46 3.88 -1.50
C SER A 8 -5.12 2.52 -1.30
N ALA A 9 -4.64 1.49 -1.98
CA ALA A 9 -4.96 0.11 -1.62
C ALA A 9 -4.51 -0.17 -0.18
N ARG A 10 -5.26 -1.02 0.52
CA ARG A 10 -5.00 -1.45 1.90
C ARG A 10 -4.13 -2.71 1.94
N ASP A 11 -4.28 -3.58 0.94
CA ASP A 11 -3.49 -4.79 0.77
C ASP A 11 -3.33 -5.17 -0.72
N ARG A 12 -2.63 -6.27 -0.97
CA ARG A 12 -2.35 -6.78 -2.33
C ARG A 12 -3.58 -7.32 -3.04
N ASP A 13 -4.61 -7.77 -2.31
CA ASP A 13 -5.77 -8.45 -2.90
C ASP A 13 -6.68 -7.43 -3.59
N GLU A 14 -6.83 -6.24 -3.02
CA GLU A 14 -7.63 -5.17 -3.62
C GLU A 14 -6.85 -4.21 -4.54
N GLN A 15 -5.51 -4.28 -4.54
CA GLN A 15 -4.69 -3.42 -5.39
C GLN A 15 -4.95 -3.69 -6.88
N ASN A 16 -5.36 -2.66 -7.62
CA ASN A 16 -5.57 -2.74 -9.07
C ASN A 16 -4.75 -1.73 -9.88
N LEU A 17 -4.14 -0.74 -9.21
CA LEU A 17 -3.16 0.18 -9.78
C LEU A 17 -1.81 0.10 -9.05
N GLU A 18 -0.74 0.33 -9.78
CA GLU A 18 0.57 0.64 -9.19
C GLU A 18 1.10 2.00 -9.63
N ALA A 19 1.70 2.71 -8.67
CA ALA A 19 2.46 3.92 -8.91
C ALA A 19 3.92 3.56 -9.24
N TYR A 20 4.45 4.12 -10.31
CA TYR A 20 5.83 3.91 -10.74
C TYR A 20 6.44 5.20 -11.28
N VAL A 21 7.77 5.31 -11.27
CA VAL A 21 8.48 6.47 -11.82
C VAL A 21 9.03 6.13 -13.20
N LYS A 22 8.74 6.99 -14.18
CA LYS A 22 9.34 6.93 -15.52
C LYS A 22 9.69 8.33 -15.96
N ASN A 23 10.92 8.54 -16.42
CA ASN A 23 11.42 9.85 -16.86
C ASN A 23 11.21 10.97 -15.82
N GLY A 24 11.41 10.66 -14.53
CA GLY A 24 11.22 11.61 -13.43
C GLY A 24 9.76 11.91 -13.07
N GLN A 25 8.78 11.27 -13.72
CA GLN A 25 7.36 11.47 -13.46
C GLN A 25 6.74 10.28 -12.75
N LEU A 26 5.87 10.55 -11.77
CA LEU A 26 5.04 9.53 -11.12
C LEU A 26 3.82 9.24 -12.00
N LEU A 27 3.68 7.98 -12.41
CA LEU A 27 2.62 7.49 -13.29
C LEU A 27 1.90 6.33 -12.63
N TYR A 28 0.63 6.15 -12.95
CA TYR A 28 -0.15 4.99 -12.53
C TYR A 28 -0.36 4.07 -13.73
N ARG A 29 -0.22 2.76 -13.52
CA ARG A 29 -0.64 1.74 -14.50
C ARG A 29 -1.49 0.69 -13.82
N SER A 30 -2.40 0.09 -14.57
CA SER A 30 -3.21 -1.00 -14.08
C SER A 30 -2.40 -2.29 -13.97
N LEU A 31 -2.68 -3.06 -12.93
CA LEU A 31 -2.11 -4.39 -12.71
C LEU A 31 -2.94 -5.49 -13.39
N ARG A 32 -4.20 -5.19 -13.65
CA ARG A 32 -5.17 -6.07 -14.29
C ARG A 32 -6.24 -5.27 -15.02
N ARG A 33 -7.16 -5.97 -15.67
CA ARG A 33 -8.41 -5.37 -16.14
C ARG A 33 -9.20 -4.85 -14.93
N ILE A 34 -9.71 -3.63 -15.05
CA ILE A 34 -10.54 -2.96 -14.03
C ILE A 34 -11.95 -2.92 -14.61
N GLU A 35 -12.89 -3.51 -13.90
CA GLU A 35 -14.27 -3.57 -14.37
C GLU A 35 -14.98 -2.23 -14.19
N LYS A 36 -16.12 -2.07 -14.88
CA LYS A 36 -16.93 -0.87 -14.72
C LYS A 36 -17.36 -0.74 -13.24
N ASP A 37 -17.31 0.48 -12.73
CA ASP A 37 -17.68 0.85 -11.36
C ASP A 37 -16.78 0.26 -10.27
N GLU A 38 -15.68 -0.39 -10.65
CA GLU A 38 -14.64 -0.82 -9.73
C GLU A 38 -13.79 0.38 -9.27
N GLU A 39 -13.58 0.51 -7.96
CA GLU A 39 -12.77 1.59 -7.40
C GLU A 39 -11.30 1.46 -7.78
N LEU A 40 -10.66 2.57 -8.15
CA LEU A 40 -9.23 2.61 -8.42
C LEU A 40 -8.46 2.67 -7.09
N LEU A 41 -7.68 1.63 -6.82
CA LEU A 41 -6.91 1.46 -5.59
C LEU A 41 -5.43 1.29 -5.92
N VAL A 42 -4.62 2.28 -5.53
CA VAL A 42 -3.20 2.37 -5.89
C VAL A 42 -2.27 2.00 -4.75
N TRP A 43 -1.20 1.28 -5.05
CA TRP A 43 -0.04 1.18 -4.17
C TRP A 43 1.26 1.36 -4.93
N TYR A 44 2.39 1.38 -4.25
CA TYR A 44 3.70 1.51 -4.87
C TYR A 44 4.05 0.27 -5.71
N GLY A 45 4.62 0.50 -6.89
CA GLY A 45 5.26 -0.55 -7.67
C GLY A 45 6.57 -1.01 -7.03
N LYS A 46 7.10 -2.14 -7.50
CA LYS A 46 8.25 -2.84 -6.88
C LYS A 46 9.45 -1.92 -6.61
N ASP A 47 9.90 -1.15 -7.59
CA ASP A 47 11.08 -0.29 -7.45
C ASP A 47 10.86 0.81 -6.40
N LEU A 48 9.63 1.34 -6.29
CA LEU A 48 9.28 2.30 -5.26
C LEU A 48 9.15 1.65 -3.88
N ILE A 49 8.61 0.44 -3.78
CA ILE A 49 8.58 -0.32 -2.51
C ILE A 49 10.01 -0.48 -1.97
N GLU A 50 10.95 -0.89 -2.84
CA GLU A 50 12.35 -1.06 -2.47
C GLU A 50 12.99 0.27 -2.09
N LEU A 51 12.83 1.32 -2.91
CA LEU A 51 13.36 2.66 -2.65
C LEU A 51 12.84 3.26 -1.33
N LEU A 52 11.57 3.04 -1.03
CA LEU A 52 10.91 3.58 0.15
C LEU A 52 11.09 2.69 1.39
N LEU A 53 11.79 1.55 1.28
CA LEU A 53 11.98 0.59 2.37
C LEU A 53 10.64 0.07 2.93
N LEU A 54 9.65 -0.11 2.07
CA LEU A 54 8.32 -0.61 2.41
C LEU A 54 8.23 -2.14 2.33
N SER A 55 9.33 -2.83 2.05
CA SER A 55 9.36 -4.29 2.07
C SER A 55 9.13 -4.79 3.49
N ALA A 56 8.00 -5.48 3.72
CA ALA A 56 7.71 -6.08 5.02
C ALA A 56 8.80 -7.10 5.38
N GLY A 57 9.67 -6.76 6.34
CA GLY A 57 10.44 -7.76 7.06
C GLY A 57 9.45 -8.68 7.78
N LYS A 58 9.51 -9.99 7.48
CA LYS A 58 8.70 -11.10 8.05
C LYS A 58 7.50 -10.62 8.88
N ALA A 59 6.41 -10.23 8.21
CA ALA A 59 5.16 -9.92 8.90
C ALA A 59 4.76 -11.12 9.81
N PRO A 60 4.37 -10.88 11.07
CA PRO A 60 4.01 -11.96 11.98
C PRO A 60 2.79 -12.72 11.46
N VAL A 61 2.88 -14.05 11.52
CA VAL A 61 1.86 -14.99 11.08
C VAL A 61 0.57 -14.74 11.86
N LYS A 62 -0.55 -14.63 11.13
CA LYS A 62 -1.92 -14.41 11.63
C LYS A 62 -2.25 -15.30 12.84
N ALA A 63 -2.60 -14.68 13.97
CA ALA A 63 -3.41 -15.32 15.00
C ALA A 63 -4.88 -14.90 14.80
N LYS A 64 -5.82 -15.84 14.86
CA LYS A 64 -7.26 -15.57 14.64
C LYS A 64 -7.77 -14.57 15.69
N GLY A 65 -8.22 -13.39 15.23
CA GLY A 65 -9.02 -12.46 16.03
C GLY A 65 -8.35 -11.15 16.47
N SER A 66 -7.07 -10.92 16.17
CA SER A 66 -6.39 -9.64 16.45
C SER A 66 -6.02 -8.87 15.17
N THR A 67 -5.93 -7.54 15.25
CA THR A 67 -5.33 -6.71 14.20
C THR A 67 -3.86 -7.14 14.05
N PRO A 68 -3.44 -7.67 12.89
CA PRO A 68 -2.14 -8.33 12.76
C PRO A 68 -0.95 -7.36 12.87
N TYR A 69 -1.18 -6.05 12.70
CA TYR A 69 -0.12 -5.05 12.67
C TYR A 69 -0.28 -4.04 13.79
N SER A 70 0.74 -3.90 14.64
CA SER A 70 0.83 -2.88 15.68
C SER A 70 2.16 -2.16 15.55
N CYS A 71 2.14 -0.83 15.60
CA CYS A 71 3.35 -0.02 15.57
C CYS A 71 4.13 -0.16 16.88
N PRO A 72 5.44 -0.49 16.84
CA PRO A 72 6.24 -0.63 18.06
C PRO A 72 6.46 0.70 18.79
N ASP A 73 6.39 1.84 18.08
CA ASP A 73 6.74 3.14 18.64
C ASP A 73 5.53 3.88 19.25
N CYS A 74 4.39 3.89 18.58
CA CYS A 74 3.17 4.57 19.04
C CYS A 74 2.00 3.63 19.40
N ASN A 75 2.18 2.31 19.27
CA ASN A 75 1.17 1.30 19.59
C ASN A 75 -0.15 1.42 18.79
N GLN A 76 -0.16 2.22 17.71
CA GLN A 76 -1.29 2.30 16.79
C GLN A 76 -1.48 0.97 16.08
N ARG A 77 -2.75 0.55 15.95
CA ARG A 77 -3.13 -0.74 15.38
C ARG A 77 -3.69 -0.56 13.99
N PHE A 78 -3.31 -1.48 13.10
CA PHE A 78 -3.72 -1.48 11.71
C PHE A 78 -4.29 -2.85 11.35
N GLN A 79 -5.38 -2.84 10.60
CA GLN A 79 -6.02 -4.04 10.10
C GLN A 79 -5.31 -4.60 8.87
N PHE A 80 -4.66 -3.73 8.09
CA PHE A 80 -4.11 -4.05 6.77
C PHE A 80 -2.62 -3.69 6.66
N GLU A 81 -1.92 -4.38 5.77
CA GLU A 81 -0.47 -4.30 5.61
C GLU A 81 -0.02 -2.93 5.09
N PHE A 82 -0.65 -2.39 4.05
CA PHE A 82 -0.15 -1.20 3.37
C PHE A 82 -0.23 0.07 4.24
N PRO A 83 -1.34 0.36 4.93
CA PRO A 83 -1.40 1.49 5.86
C PRO A 83 -0.38 1.36 7.00
N PHE A 84 -0.13 0.14 7.48
CA PHE A 84 0.89 -0.12 8.50
C PHE A 84 2.29 0.20 7.99
N LEU A 85 2.66 -0.28 6.79
CA LEU A 85 3.96 -0.01 6.19
C LEU A 85 4.16 1.49 5.92
N ALA A 86 3.15 2.19 5.40
CA ALA A 86 3.21 3.64 5.22
C ALA A 86 3.39 4.38 6.55
N HIS A 87 2.69 3.95 7.60
CA HIS A 87 2.83 4.52 8.94
C HIS A 87 4.26 4.37 9.46
N LEU A 88 4.82 3.16 9.43
CA LEU A 88 6.21 2.92 9.85
C LEU A 88 7.23 3.78 9.09
N ARG A 89 6.98 4.05 7.81
CA ARG A 89 7.95 4.72 6.95
C ARG A 89 7.86 6.24 6.97
N PHE A 90 6.64 6.77 6.94
CA PHE A 90 6.41 8.19 6.69
C PHE A 90 5.98 8.95 7.94
N ARG A 91 5.10 8.36 8.75
CA ARG A 91 4.59 9.03 9.95
C ARG A 91 3.93 8.04 10.91
N CYS A 92 4.65 7.77 11.99
CA CYS A 92 4.11 7.69 13.34
C CYS A 92 4.20 9.13 13.91
#